data_AF-A0A944IIB0-F1
#
_entry.id   AF-A0A944IIB0-F1
#
_cell.length_a   1.000
_cell.length_b   1.000
_cell.length_c   1.000
_cell.angle_alpha   90.00
_cell.angle_beta   90.00
_cell.angle_gamma   90.00
#
_symmetry.space_group_name_H-M   'P 1'
#
loop_
_entity.id
_entity.type
_entity.pdbx_description
1 polymer ?
#
loop_
_entity_poly.entity_id
_entity_poly.type
_entity_poly.pdbx_seq_one_letter_code
_entity_poly.pdbx_strand_id
1 'polypeptide(L)'
;MTQYTATYAIYEADTITAHRYADQVELKPSGGTEVYLDPAPARAFARGILALADEIDGGEAPALKRIPQVGDRVRVVRNAYSFEGAENVGRVGVLKEVTSEDAQSHRVSFTDDSYGWWCAEVEYVGADTRPKVGDRLRVTKSNANSAPVREGQIITVHATDYGEPDRADYIRALLGDADDYAYYISLDNVEPVTDAPAGLLDEVELADWERALVEGAEAAGSGATPSAFARYVNEAKTLLADTDHTGADVITLALELDRRS
;
A
#
# COMPACT_ATOMS: atom_id res chain seq x y z
N MET A 1 32.27 -17.41 -33.16
CA MET A 1 32.38 -16.16 -32.40
C MET A 1 31.39 -15.20 -33.02
N THR A 2 30.31 -14.89 -32.31
CA THR A 2 29.29 -13.94 -32.77
C THR A 2 29.83 -12.53 -32.62
N GLN A 3 29.75 -11.74 -33.68
CA GLN A 3 30.26 -10.37 -33.72
C GLN A 3 29.24 -9.49 -34.45
N TYR A 4 28.98 -8.31 -33.89
CA TYR A 4 28.17 -7.27 -34.51
C TYR A 4 29.08 -6.06 -34.77
N THR A 5 29.04 -5.53 -35.98
CA THR A 5 29.83 -4.35 -36.37
C THR A 5 28.90 -3.30 -36.94
N ALA A 6 29.09 -2.05 -36.51
CA ALA A 6 28.44 -0.89 -37.08
C ALA A 6 29.51 0.07 -37.64
N THR A 7 29.28 0.53 -38.86
CA THR A 7 30.19 1.43 -39.58
C THR A 7 29.65 2.85 -39.57
N TYR A 8 30.53 3.83 -39.39
CA TYR A 8 30.18 5.24 -39.44
C TYR A 8 29.82 5.68 -40.86
N ALA A 9 28.85 6.59 -40.98
CA ALA A 9 28.36 7.12 -42.24
C ALA A 9 29.33 8.05 -42.97
N ILE A 10 30.24 8.74 -42.27
CA ILE A 10 31.11 9.79 -42.87
C ILE A 10 32.49 9.24 -43.23
N TYR A 11 33.08 8.40 -42.37
CA TYR A 11 34.36 7.76 -42.62
C TYR A 11 34.21 6.24 -42.50
N GLU A 12 34.29 5.53 -43.62
CA GLU A 12 34.13 4.07 -43.65
C GLU A 12 35.18 3.31 -42.81
N ALA A 13 36.28 3.98 -42.43
CA ALA A 13 37.31 3.45 -41.54
C ALA A 13 36.90 3.45 -40.07
N ASP A 14 35.92 4.28 -39.68
CA ASP A 14 35.45 4.37 -38.30
C ASP A 14 34.36 3.32 -38.05
N THR A 15 34.66 2.32 -37.22
CA THR A 15 33.71 1.25 -36.88
C THR A 15 33.66 1.03 -35.38
N ILE A 16 32.51 0.59 -34.88
CA ILE A 16 32.41 0.00 -33.54
C ILE A 16 31.98 -1.45 -33.66
N THR A 17 32.70 -2.33 -32.97
CA THR A 17 32.44 -3.76 -32.96
C THR A 17 32.10 -4.21 -31.56
N ALA A 18 30.98 -4.91 -31.41
CA ALA A 18 30.60 -5.65 -30.21
C ALA A 18 30.84 -7.13 -30.44
N HIS A 19 31.52 -7.79 -29.53
CA HIS A 19 31.68 -9.24 -29.56
C HIS A 19 31.76 -9.80 -28.14
N ARG A 20 31.48 -11.10 -28.02
CA ARG A 20 31.63 -11.83 -26.76
C ARG A 20 33.11 -12.09 -26.48
N TYR A 21 33.58 -11.69 -25.31
CA TYR A 21 34.89 -12.02 -24.79
C TYR A 21 34.72 -12.64 -23.39
N ALA A 22 34.89 -13.96 -23.31
CA ALA A 22 34.60 -14.76 -22.12
C ALA A 22 33.16 -14.56 -21.60
N ASP A 23 33.01 -13.95 -20.44
CA ASP A 23 31.78 -13.64 -19.69
C ASP A 23 31.34 -12.17 -19.84
N GLN A 24 31.90 -11.45 -20.81
CA GLN A 24 31.61 -10.03 -21.04
C GLN A 24 31.35 -9.73 -22.52
N VAL A 25 30.69 -8.60 -22.76
CA VAL A 25 30.59 -8.00 -24.10
C VAL A 25 31.66 -6.92 -24.22
N GLU A 26 32.63 -7.14 -25.11
CA GLU A 26 33.67 -6.14 -25.42
C GLU A 26 33.19 -5.22 -26.55
N LEU A 27 33.29 -3.91 -26.32
CA LEU A 27 33.04 -2.89 -27.34
C LEU A 27 34.38 -2.30 -27.79
N LYS A 28 34.69 -2.44 -29.08
CA LYS A 28 35.96 -2.00 -29.64
C LYS A 28 35.74 -1.03 -30.80
N PRO A 29 36.11 0.26 -30.65
CA PRO A 29 36.15 1.17 -31.77
C PRO A 29 37.41 0.92 -32.63
N SER A 30 37.31 1.22 -33.92
CA SER A 30 38.40 1.29 -34.88
C SER A 30 38.29 2.62 -35.62
N GLY A 31 39.42 3.28 -35.92
CA GLY A 31 39.44 4.56 -36.66
C GLY A 31 39.38 5.84 -35.79
N GLY A 32 38.84 5.77 -34.57
CA GLY A 32 38.79 6.90 -33.62
C GLY A 32 38.32 6.51 -32.20
N THR A 33 38.21 7.49 -31.29
CA THR A 33 37.64 7.30 -29.93
C THR A 33 36.12 7.41 -29.90
N GLU A 34 35.52 7.95 -30.96
CA GLU A 34 34.09 8.22 -31.05
C GLU A 34 33.55 7.63 -32.36
N VAL A 35 32.38 6.98 -32.28
CA VAL A 35 31.66 6.47 -33.44
C VAL A 35 30.25 7.01 -33.36
N TYR A 36 29.83 7.70 -34.41
CA TYR A 36 28.47 8.20 -34.54
C TYR A 36 27.68 7.25 -35.43
N LEU A 37 26.44 6.94 -35.09
CA LEU A 37 25.60 6.03 -35.86
C LEU A 37 24.27 6.71 -36.16
N ASP A 38 23.78 6.50 -37.37
CA ASP A 38 22.39 6.84 -37.69
C ASP A 38 21.42 6.02 -36.81
N PRO A 39 20.21 6.52 -36.52
CA PRO A 39 19.29 5.85 -35.59
C PRO A 39 18.95 4.39 -35.92
N ALA A 40 18.85 4.04 -37.21
CA ALA A 40 18.54 2.67 -37.63
C ALA A 40 19.72 1.70 -37.40
N PRO A 41 20.95 1.97 -37.89
CA PRO A 41 22.15 1.22 -37.52
C PRO A 41 22.41 1.16 -36.01
N ALA A 42 22.19 2.26 -35.28
CA ALA A 42 22.34 2.30 -33.82
C ALA A 42 21.40 1.30 -33.12
N ARG A 43 20.12 1.26 -33.52
CA ARG A 43 19.14 0.29 -32.99
C ARG A 43 19.52 -1.15 -33.32
N ALA A 44 19.99 -1.41 -34.53
CA ALA A 44 20.43 -2.75 -34.93
C ALA A 44 21.64 -3.21 -34.10
N PHE A 45 22.62 -2.33 -33.91
CA PHE A 45 23.80 -2.59 -33.09
C PHE A 45 23.44 -2.84 -31.61
N ALA A 46 22.56 -2.03 -31.03
CA ALA A 46 22.07 -2.21 -29.66
C ALA A 46 21.37 -3.57 -29.46
N ARG A 47 20.55 -4.01 -30.42
CA ARG A 47 19.94 -5.35 -30.37
C ARG A 47 20.96 -6.47 -30.45
N GLY A 48 22.03 -6.30 -31.24
CA GLY A 48 23.14 -7.25 -31.28
C GLY A 48 23.88 -7.37 -29.95
N ILE A 49 24.10 -6.24 -29.26
CA ILE A 49 24.67 -6.23 -27.90
C ILE A 49 23.78 -7.00 -26.92
N LEU A 50 22.46 -6.75 -26.94
CA LEU A 50 21.52 -7.46 -26.08
C LEU A 50 21.53 -8.97 -26.35
N ALA A 51 21.53 -9.38 -27.61
CA ALA A 51 21.64 -10.80 -27.96
C ALA A 51 22.96 -11.44 -27.46
N LEU A 52 24.08 -10.71 -27.48
CA LEU A 52 25.33 -11.21 -26.90
C LEU A 52 25.25 -11.31 -25.36
N ALA A 53 24.56 -10.39 -24.70
CA ALA A 53 24.35 -10.43 -23.26
C ALA A 53 23.49 -11.65 -22.89
N ASP A 54 22.39 -11.86 -23.62
CA ASP A 54 21.50 -13.02 -23.47
C ASP A 54 22.26 -14.35 -23.67
N GLU A 55 23.21 -14.42 -24.60
CA GLU A 55 24.09 -15.60 -24.79
C GLU A 55 25.05 -15.85 -23.61
N ILE A 56 25.34 -14.83 -22.79
CA ILE A 56 26.25 -14.91 -21.64
C ILE A 56 25.47 -15.27 -20.37
N ASP A 57 24.35 -14.60 -20.11
CA ASP A 57 23.55 -14.77 -18.89
C ASP A 57 22.41 -15.79 -19.03
N GLY A 58 22.17 -16.31 -20.24
CA GLY A 58 21.11 -17.26 -20.54
C GLY A 58 19.79 -16.62 -20.98
N GLY A 59 19.75 -15.31 -21.20
CA GLY A 59 18.57 -14.57 -21.68
C GLY A 59 17.53 -14.33 -20.60
N GLU A 60 17.81 -14.76 -19.36
CA GLU A 60 17.08 -14.29 -18.19
C GLU A 60 17.75 -13.00 -17.74
N ALA A 61 17.27 -11.88 -18.27
CA ALA A 61 17.55 -10.59 -17.67
C ALA A 61 17.28 -10.72 -16.16
N PRO A 62 18.26 -10.40 -15.29
CA PRO A 62 18.04 -10.51 -13.85
C PRO A 62 16.78 -9.73 -13.55
N ALA A 63 15.79 -10.42 -12.95
CA ALA A 63 14.52 -9.80 -12.62
C ALA A 63 14.83 -8.44 -12.00
N LEU A 64 14.38 -7.36 -12.67
CA LEU A 64 14.72 -6.00 -12.27
C LEU A 64 14.49 -5.91 -10.77
N LYS A 65 15.59 -5.80 -10.00
CA LYS A 65 15.53 -5.86 -8.55
C LYS A 65 14.69 -4.66 -8.15
N ARG A 66 13.42 -4.90 -7.83
CA ARG A 66 12.45 -3.86 -7.54
C ARG A 66 13.06 -3.00 -6.46
N ILE A 67 13.20 -1.71 -6.74
CA ILE A 67 13.68 -0.74 -5.75
C ILE A 67 12.62 -0.72 -4.64
N PRO A 68 12.97 -1.12 -3.40
CA PRO A 68 12.02 -1.13 -2.29
C PRO A 68 11.39 0.25 -2.09
N GLN A 69 10.08 0.29 -1.87
CA GLN A 69 9.33 1.51 -1.63
C GLN A 69 8.93 1.62 -0.15
N VAL A 70 8.69 2.84 0.34
CA VAL A 70 8.16 3.04 1.68
C VAL A 70 6.85 2.26 1.86
N GLY A 71 6.75 1.50 2.94
CA GLY A 71 5.66 0.57 3.24
C GLY A 71 5.91 -0.88 2.82
N ASP A 72 6.92 -1.14 1.98
CA ASP A 72 7.30 -2.52 1.62
C ASP A 72 7.92 -3.25 2.82
N ARG A 73 7.73 -4.56 2.88
CA ARG A 73 8.51 -5.43 3.75
C ARG A 73 9.87 -5.65 3.12
N VAL A 74 10.90 -5.38 3.90
CA VAL A 74 12.28 -5.49 3.46
C VAL A 74 13.10 -6.29 4.45
N ARG A 75 14.05 -7.07 3.94
CA ARG A 75 15.07 -7.75 4.73
C ARG A 75 16.31 -6.88 4.76
N VAL A 76 16.90 -6.69 5.93
CA VAL A 76 18.17 -5.96 6.03
C VAL A 76 19.30 -6.84 5.50
N VAL A 77 20.01 -6.33 4.49
CA VAL A 77 21.19 -6.97 3.91
C VAL A 77 22.46 -6.39 4.53
N ARG A 78 22.49 -5.08 4.79
CA ARG A 78 23.63 -4.38 5.35
C ARG A 78 23.19 -3.20 6.21
N ASN A 79 23.77 -3.09 7.41
CA ASN A 79 23.53 -1.93 8.28
C ASN A 79 24.30 -0.70 7.82
N ALA A 80 23.83 0.46 8.28
CA ALA A 80 24.47 1.73 8.03
C ALA A 80 25.83 1.88 8.71
N TYR A 81 25.94 1.37 9.93
CA TYR A 81 27.13 1.47 10.77
C TYR A 81 27.72 0.09 11.00
N SER A 82 29.04 -0.06 10.79
CA SER A 82 29.73 -1.35 10.87
C SER A 82 29.94 -1.88 12.28
N PHE A 83 29.62 -1.09 13.32
CA PHE A 83 29.95 -1.42 14.72
C PHE A 83 28.71 -1.57 15.62
N GLU A 84 27.53 -1.10 15.22
CA GLU A 84 26.28 -1.23 15.96
C GLU A 84 25.19 -1.84 15.07
N GLY A 85 24.44 -2.81 15.59
CA GLY A 85 23.25 -3.33 14.92
C GLY A 85 23.46 -4.59 14.06
N ALA A 86 24.61 -5.28 14.11
CA ALA A 86 24.85 -6.51 13.32
C ALA A 86 23.74 -7.57 13.49
N GLU A 87 23.09 -7.57 14.65
CA GLU A 87 21.89 -8.35 14.98
C GLU A 87 20.69 -8.10 14.04
N ASN A 88 20.67 -6.96 13.34
CA ASN A 88 19.59 -6.60 12.43
C ASN A 88 19.76 -7.18 11.03
N VAL A 89 20.96 -7.63 10.63
CA VAL A 89 21.16 -8.26 9.32
C VAL A 89 20.35 -9.56 9.25
N GLY A 90 19.56 -9.70 8.18
CA GLY A 90 18.64 -10.81 7.97
C GLY A 90 17.25 -10.61 8.60
N ARG A 91 17.08 -9.64 9.51
CA ARG A 91 15.75 -9.30 10.05
C ARG A 91 14.89 -8.68 8.96
N VAL A 92 13.59 -8.95 9.03
CA VAL A 92 12.58 -8.38 8.14
C VAL A 92 11.81 -7.31 8.90
N GLY A 93 11.73 -6.11 8.33
CA GLY A 93 10.96 -4.99 8.87
C GLY A 93 10.17 -4.28 7.77
N VAL A 94 9.58 -3.14 8.12
CA VAL A 94 8.85 -2.28 7.18
C VAL A 94 9.72 -1.08 6.85
N LEU A 95 9.93 -0.82 5.56
CA LEU A 95 10.66 0.35 5.10
C LEU A 95 9.84 1.61 5.40
N LYS A 96 10.35 2.49 6.25
CA LYS A 96 9.67 3.73 6.66
C LYS A 96 10.15 4.95 5.89
N GLU A 97 11.42 4.95 5.49
CA GLU A 97 12.06 6.12 4.90
C GLU A 97 13.19 5.68 3.96
N VAL A 98 13.40 6.44 2.89
CA VAL A 98 14.53 6.27 1.97
C VAL A 98 15.21 7.62 1.78
N THR A 99 16.54 7.66 1.91
CA THR A 99 17.35 8.86 1.71
C THR A 99 18.40 8.61 0.63
N SER A 100 19.00 9.69 0.12
CA SER A 100 20.09 9.62 -0.85
C SER A 100 21.48 9.38 -0.23
N GLU A 101 21.57 9.21 1.09
CA GLU A 101 22.85 8.98 1.75
C GLU A 101 23.23 7.51 1.69
N ASP A 102 24.26 7.15 0.93
CA ASP A 102 24.63 5.75 0.67
C ASP A 102 24.84 4.89 1.93
N ALA A 103 25.36 5.51 3.00
CA ALA A 103 25.56 4.83 4.27
C ALA A 103 24.27 4.67 5.09
N GLN A 104 23.24 5.50 4.90
CA GLN A 104 21.99 5.52 5.68
C GLN A 104 20.78 5.66 4.77
N SER A 105 20.77 4.86 3.72
CA SER A 105 19.82 5.04 2.63
C SER A 105 18.42 4.54 2.98
N HIS A 106 18.27 3.63 3.95
CA HIS A 106 16.98 3.00 4.26
C HIS A 106 16.70 2.98 5.76
N ARG A 107 15.57 3.52 6.20
CA ARG A 107 15.11 3.40 7.58
C ARG A 107 14.10 2.28 7.70
N VAL A 108 14.45 1.20 8.40
CA VAL A 108 13.61 0.02 8.56
C VAL A 108 13.09 -0.02 9.99
N SER A 109 11.77 0.03 10.16
CA SER A 109 11.16 -0.19 11.46
C SER A 109 10.94 -1.67 11.67
N PHE A 110 11.47 -2.16 12.80
CA PHE A 110 11.14 -3.45 13.36
C PHE A 110 10.00 -3.27 14.36
N THR A 111 9.35 -4.36 14.72
CA THR A 111 8.18 -4.33 15.59
C THR A 111 8.51 -4.05 17.05
N ASP A 112 9.72 -4.40 17.49
CA ASP A 112 10.29 -4.08 18.79
C ASP A 112 10.89 -2.66 18.87
N ASP A 113 10.97 -1.95 17.75
CA ASP A 113 11.56 -0.60 17.69
C ASP A 113 10.75 0.33 16.76
N SER A 114 9.90 1.15 17.39
CA SER A 114 9.11 2.17 16.70
C SER A 114 9.96 3.27 16.06
N TYR A 115 11.20 3.49 16.52
CA TYR A 115 12.09 4.48 15.92
C TYR A 115 12.70 3.95 14.62
N GLY A 116 12.88 2.65 14.50
CA GLY A 116 13.48 2.00 13.34
C GLY A 116 14.98 2.26 13.22
N TRP A 117 15.62 1.41 12.43
CA TRP A 117 17.07 1.37 12.27
C TRP A 117 17.49 1.82 10.87
N TRP A 118 18.59 2.56 10.78
CA TRP A 118 19.17 2.92 9.49
C TRP A 118 20.04 1.78 8.92
N CYS A 119 19.76 1.43 7.67
CA CYS A 119 20.38 0.36 6.93
C CYS A 119 20.97 0.93 5.62
N ALA A 120 22.16 0.43 5.24
CA ALA A 120 22.81 0.79 4.00
C ALA A 120 22.26 0.00 2.80
N GLU A 121 21.78 -1.23 3.04
CA GLU A 121 21.21 -2.07 1.99
C GLU A 121 20.08 -2.93 2.54
N VAL A 122 18.99 -2.99 1.78
CA VAL A 122 17.82 -3.83 2.06
C VAL A 122 17.36 -4.56 0.81
N GLU A 123 16.73 -5.70 1.00
CA GLU A 123 16.15 -6.54 -0.04
C GLU A 123 14.63 -6.51 0.06
N TYR A 124 13.94 -6.31 -1.06
CA TYR A 124 12.49 -6.42 -1.12
C TYR A 124 12.05 -7.86 -0.82
N VAL A 125 11.15 -8.03 0.15
CA VAL A 125 10.55 -9.33 0.50
C VAL A 125 9.13 -9.44 -0.04
N GLY A 126 8.40 -8.34 -0.07
CA GLY A 126 6.99 -8.33 -0.44
C GLY A 126 6.31 -7.03 -0.02
N ALA A 127 5.09 -6.81 -0.51
CA ALA A 127 4.23 -5.79 0.10
C ALA A 127 3.84 -6.26 1.50
N ASP A 128 3.71 -5.33 2.46
CA ASP A 128 3.10 -5.68 3.74
C ASP A 128 1.58 -5.82 3.54
N THR A 129 1.12 -7.07 3.42
CA THR A 129 -0.31 -7.40 3.27
C THR A 129 -1.00 -7.64 4.60
N ARG A 130 -0.30 -7.45 5.73
CA ARG A 130 -0.91 -7.56 7.05
C ARG A 130 -1.90 -6.41 7.26
N PRO A 131 -2.97 -6.62 8.03
CA PRO A 131 -3.92 -5.57 8.36
C PRO A 131 -3.26 -4.34 9.00
N LYS A 132 -3.86 -3.17 8.80
CA LYS A 132 -3.43 -1.89 9.37
C LYS A 132 -4.53 -1.31 10.25
N VAL A 133 -4.18 -0.36 11.10
CA VAL A 133 -5.17 0.40 11.89
C VAL A 133 -6.20 1.03 10.95
N GLY A 134 -7.48 0.84 11.25
CA GLY A 134 -8.61 1.26 10.43
C GLY A 134 -9.08 0.22 9.42
N ASP A 135 -8.30 -0.84 9.13
CA ASP A 135 -8.75 -1.90 8.24
C ASP A 135 -9.93 -2.66 8.86
N ARG A 136 -10.84 -3.08 7.99
CA ARG A 136 -12.00 -3.90 8.36
C ARG A 136 -11.73 -5.36 8.08
N LEU A 137 -11.98 -6.18 9.09
CA LEU A 137 -11.74 -7.61 9.02
C LEU A 137 -13.01 -8.37 9.40
N ARG A 138 -13.28 -9.47 8.68
CA ARG A 138 -14.34 -10.42 9.04
C ARG A 138 -13.74 -11.49 9.94
N VAL A 139 -14.33 -11.69 11.11
CA VAL A 139 -13.94 -12.74 12.05
C VAL A 139 -14.30 -14.11 11.46
N THR A 140 -13.34 -15.02 11.38
CA THR A 140 -13.55 -16.38 10.83
C THR A 140 -13.80 -17.44 11.91
N LYS A 141 -13.67 -17.07 13.20
CA LYS A 141 -13.87 -17.98 14.33
C LYS A 141 -14.49 -17.26 15.54
N SER A 142 -15.61 -17.78 16.04
CA SER A 142 -16.23 -17.27 17.28
C SER A 142 -15.31 -17.45 18.50
N ASN A 143 -15.35 -16.50 19.43
CA ASN A 143 -14.49 -16.48 20.62
C ASN A 143 -12.98 -16.53 20.32
N ALA A 144 -12.54 -15.99 19.18
CA ALA A 144 -11.13 -15.95 18.80
C ALA A 144 -10.29 -15.34 19.93
N ASN A 145 -9.31 -16.10 20.45
CA ASN A 145 -8.44 -15.68 21.56
C ASN A 145 -9.21 -15.16 22.81
N SER A 146 -10.41 -15.69 23.07
CA SER A 146 -11.32 -15.26 24.15
C SER A 146 -11.94 -13.87 23.96
N ALA A 147 -11.75 -13.24 22.80
CA ALA A 147 -12.49 -12.04 22.42
C ALA A 147 -13.97 -12.39 22.24
N PRO A 148 -14.93 -11.60 22.75
CA PRO A 148 -16.37 -11.87 22.63
C PRO A 148 -16.91 -11.60 21.20
N VAL A 149 -16.21 -12.09 20.18
CA VAL A 149 -16.58 -11.97 18.76
C VAL A 149 -17.33 -13.19 18.26
N ARG A 150 -18.15 -12.99 17.23
CA ARG A 150 -18.85 -14.05 16.50
C ARG A 150 -18.22 -14.25 15.12
N GLU A 151 -18.22 -15.48 14.62
CA GLU A 151 -17.90 -15.76 13.23
C GLU A 151 -18.81 -14.96 12.28
N GLY A 152 -18.23 -14.36 11.25
CA GLY A 152 -18.88 -13.43 10.33
C GLY A 152 -18.96 -11.99 10.82
N GLN A 153 -18.68 -11.70 12.10
CA GLN A 153 -18.67 -10.33 12.62
C GLN A 153 -17.58 -9.50 11.94
N ILE A 154 -17.93 -8.28 11.52
CA ILE A 154 -16.94 -7.33 11.03
C ILE A 154 -16.41 -6.51 12.20
N ILE A 155 -15.08 -6.42 12.29
CA ILE A 155 -14.35 -5.63 13.28
C ILE A 155 -13.44 -4.64 12.56
N THR A 156 -13.13 -3.54 13.25
CA THR A 156 -12.13 -2.56 12.79
C THR A 156 -10.85 -2.74 13.60
N VAL A 157 -9.71 -2.80 12.93
CA VAL A 157 -8.41 -2.87 13.58
C VAL A 157 -8.15 -1.56 14.31
N HIS A 158 -8.12 -1.62 15.65
CA HIS A 158 -7.79 -0.48 16.49
C HIS A 158 -6.28 -0.31 16.66
N ALA A 159 -5.56 -1.43 16.82
CA ALA A 159 -4.10 -1.45 16.88
C ALA A 159 -3.56 -2.78 16.34
N THR A 160 -2.29 -2.82 15.98
CA THR A 160 -1.60 -4.04 15.51
C THR A 160 -0.53 -4.45 16.50
N ASP A 161 -0.33 -5.74 16.68
CA ASP A 161 0.74 -6.31 17.51
C ASP A 161 1.40 -7.44 16.71
N TYR A 162 2.47 -7.09 15.99
CA TYR A 162 3.14 -7.96 15.04
C TYR A 162 4.56 -8.26 15.49
N GLY A 163 5.12 -9.37 15.00
CA GLY A 163 6.56 -9.59 14.97
C GLY A 163 7.26 -9.80 16.31
N GLU A 164 6.54 -10.22 17.36
CA GLU A 164 7.18 -10.92 18.48
C GLU A 164 7.60 -12.32 17.99
N PRO A 165 8.90 -12.68 18.00
CA PRO A 165 9.42 -13.87 17.32
C PRO A 165 8.85 -15.20 17.83
N ASP A 166 8.36 -15.22 19.08
CA ASP A 166 7.79 -16.40 19.74
C ASP A 166 6.27 -16.29 19.92
N ARG A 167 5.61 -15.32 19.27
CA ARG A 167 4.15 -15.16 19.31
C ARG A 167 3.55 -15.09 17.91
N ALA A 168 2.29 -15.50 17.79
CA ALA A 168 1.52 -15.25 16.57
C ALA A 168 1.33 -13.75 16.36
N ASP A 169 1.11 -13.32 15.12
CA ASP A 169 0.71 -11.94 14.81
C ASP A 169 -0.76 -11.73 15.25
N TYR A 170 -1.01 -10.61 15.92
CA TYR A 170 -2.33 -10.22 16.42
C TYR A 170 -2.75 -8.85 15.90
N ILE A 171 -4.05 -8.66 15.75
CA ILE A 171 -4.68 -7.34 15.75
C ILE A 171 -5.39 -7.13 17.08
N ARG A 172 -5.63 -5.87 17.41
CA ARG A 172 -6.42 -5.46 18.56
C ARG A 172 -7.67 -4.75 18.07
N ALA A 173 -8.83 -5.15 18.55
CA ALA A 173 -10.13 -4.55 18.23
C ALA A 173 -10.84 -4.13 19.53
N LEU A 174 -11.49 -2.95 19.50
CA LEU A 174 -12.41 -2.52 20.55
C LEU A 174 -13.76 -3.21 20.30
N LEU A 175 -14.31 -3.87 21.32
CA LEU A 175 -15.55 -4.62 21.22
C LEU A 175 -16.53 -4.10 22.29
N GLY A 176 -17.47 -3.25 21.88
CA GLY A 176 -18.46 -2.59 22.75
C GLY A 176 -18.06 -1.17 23.16
N ASP A 177 -18.90 -0.55 23.99
CA ASP A 177 -18.82 0.89 24.34
C ASP A 177 -17.75 1.22 25.39
N ALA A 178 -17.14 0.19 25.99
CA ALA A 178 -16.09 0.37 26.97
C ALA A 178 -14.75 0.53 26.25
N ASP A 179 -14.32 1.78 26.06
CA ASP A 179 -13.03 2.18 25.46
C ASP A 179 -11.79 1.58 26.16
N ASP A 180 -11.95 0.91 27.30
CA ASP A 180 -10.85 0.54 28.19
C ASP A 180 -10.13 -0.77 27.82
N TYR A 181 -10.70 -1.63 26.97
CA TYR A 181 -10.08 -2.93 26.64
C TYR A 181 -10.15 -3.29 25.16
N ALA A 182 -9.00 -3.29 24.51
CA ALA A 182 -8.84 -3.86 23.18
C ALA A 182 -8.51 -5.35 23.27
N TYR A 183 -9.25 -6.18 22.53
CA TYR A 183 -9.07 -7.63 22.51
C TYR A 183 -8.05 -8.04 21.45
N TYR A 184 -7.13 -8.93 21.81
CA TYR A 184 -6.18 -9.54 20.88
C TYR A 184 -6.89 -10.61 20.04
N ILE A 185 -6.76 -10.53 18.72
CA ILE A 185 -7.34 -11.49 17.78
C ILE A 185 -6.22 -11.89 16.80
N SER A 186 -5.90 -13.19 16.77
CA SER A 186 -4.86 -13.71 15.87
C SER A 186 -5.24 -13.51 14.41
N LEU A 187 -4.26 -13.22 13.54
CA LEU A 187 -4.49 -13.10 12.10
C LEU A 187 -5.09 -14.35 11.46
N ASP A 188 -4.90 -15.54 12.03
CA ASP A 188 -5.51 -16.78 11.54
C ASP A 188 -7.05 -16.83 11.76
N ASN A 189 -7.59 -15.93 12.60
CA ASN A 189 -9.01 -15.88 12.96
C ASN A 189 -9.75 -14.70 12.29
N VAL A 190 -9.14 -14.07 11.28
CA VAL A 190 -9.70 -12.92 10.56
C VAL A 190 -9.34 -12.96 9.08
N GLU A 191 -10.19 -12.39 8.24
CA GLU A 191 -9.91 -12.16 6.82
C GLU A 191 -10.23 -10.72 6.42
N PRO A 192 -9.54 -10.13 5.42
CA PRO A 192 -9.88 -8.81 4.91
C PRO A 192 -11.31 -8.76 4.35
N VAL A 193 -12.06 -7.72 4.71
CA VAL A 193 -13.34 -7.44 4.07
C VAL A 193 -13.05 -6.75 2.73
N THR A 194 -13.33 -7.44 1.63
CA THR A 194 -13.17 -6.89 0.27
C THR A 194 -14.48 -6.32 -0.29
N ASP A 195 -15.60 -6.68 0.33
CA ASP A 195 -16.91 -6.15 -0.01
C ASP A 195 -16.98 -4.67 0.41
N ALA A 196 -17.43 -3.79 -0.49
CA ALA A 196 -17.76 -2.42 -0.10
C ALA A 196 -18.79 -2.47 1.06
N PRO A 197 -18.70 -1.57 2.06
CA PRO A 197 -19.75 -1.46 3.07
C PRO A 197 -21.12 -1.47 2.39
N ALA A 198 -22.01 -2.36 2.84
CA ALA A 198 -23.36 -2.46 2.28
C ALA A 198 -24.12 -1.12 2.36
N GLY A 199 -23.71 -0.23 3.26
CA GLY A 199 -23.97 1.20 3.21
C GLY A 199 -23.04 1.99 4.12
N LEU A 200 -22.94 3.29 3.89
CA LEU A 200 -22.26 4.28 4.75
C LEU A 200 -22.85 4.34 6.19
N LEU A 201 -23.93 3.61 6.43
CA LEU A 201 -24.80 3.70 7.60
C LEU A 201 -24.56 2.58 8.63
N ASP A 202 -23.89 1.51 8.23
CA ASP A 202 -23.54 0.40 9.14
C ASP A 202 -22.33 0.75 10.04
N GLU A 203 -21.62 1.85 9.76
CA GLU A 203 -20.43 2.29 10.49
C GLU A 203 -20.68 3.35 11.56
N VAL A 204 -21.87 3.98 11.57
CA VAL A 204 -22.24 4.98 12.57
C VAL A 204 -23.33 4.36 13.42
N GLU A 205 -23.17 4.36 14.75
CA GLU A 205 -24.30 4.16 15.67
C GLU A 205 -25.27 5.31 15.50
N LEU A 206 -26.06 5.25 14.43
CA LEU A 206 -27.11 6.20 14.16
C LEU A 206 -28.17 6.00 15.23
N ALA A 207 -28.53 7.09 15.90
CA ALA A 207 -29.69 7.08 16.77
C ALA A 207 -30.92 6.62 15.98
N ASP A 208 -31.93 6.04 16.65
CA ASP A 208 -33.10 5.47 15.97
C ASP A 208 -33.77 6.47 14.99
N TRP A 209 -33.70 7.77 15.28
CA TRP A 209 -34.22 8.83 14.41
C TRP A 209 -33.34 9.07 13.17
N GLU A 210 -32.02 8.92 13.26
CA GLU A 210 -31.09 9.05 12.14
C GLU A 210 -31.23 7.85 11.20
N ARG A 211 -31.32 6.63 11.76
CA ARG A 211 -31.61 5.41 10.99
C ARG A 211 -32.94 5.54 10.25
N ALA A 212 -33.99 5.99 10.93
CA ALA A 212 -35.30 6.24 10.30
C ALA A 212 -35.23 7.32 9.20
N LEU A 213 -34.34 8.32 9.34
CA LEU A 213 -34.16 9.35 8.33
C LEU A 213 -33.55 8.78 7.05
N VAL A 214 -32.54 7.92 7.18
CA VAL A 214 -31.84 7.39 6.02
C VAL A 214 -32.59 6.23 5.37
N GLU A 215 -33.19 5.33 6.14
CA GLU A 215 -34.12 4.33 5.61
C GLU A 215 -35.29 4.98 4.88
N GLY A 216 -35.79 6.11 5.40
CA GLY A 216 -36.81 6.92 4.74
C GLY A 216 -36.33 7.55 3.42
N ALA A 217 -35.05 7.93 3.32
CA ALA A 217 -34.46 8.47 2.10
C ALA A 217 -34.24 7.39 1.02
N GLU A 218 -33.84 6.17 1.41
CA GLU A 218 -33.71 5.03 0.49
C GLU A 218 -35.09 4.56 0.00
N ALA A 219 -36.10 4.52 0.89
CA ALA A 219 -37.47 4.22 0.52
C ALA A 219 -38.11 5.28 -0.40
N ALA A 220 -37.68 6.54 -0.32
CA ALA A 220 -38.15 7.60 -1.22
C ALA A 220 -37.73 7.37 -2.69
N GLY A 221 -36.68 6.59 -2.95
CA GLY A 221 -36.33 6.10 -4.29
C GLY A 221 -37.31 5.06 -4.86
N SER A 222 -38.16 4.47 -4.01
CA SER A 222 -39.12 3.41 -4.38
C SER A 222 -40.57 3.89 -4.57
N GLY A 223 -40.83 5.20 -4.46
CA GLY A 223 -42.17 5.78 -4.58
C GLY A 223 -43.01 5.72 -3.30
N ALA A 224 -42.38 5.42 -2.15
CA ALA A 224 -43.03 5.50 -0.86
C ALA A 224 -43.25 6.98 -0.44
N THR A 225 -44.40 7.27 0.16
CA THR A 225 -44.71 8.59 0.71
C THR A 225 -43.69 8.94 1.81
N PRO A 226 -42.96 10.07 1.70
CA PRO A 226 -41.98 10.46 2.71
C PRO A 226 -42.64 10.59 4.10
N SER A 227 -41.90 10.24 5.15
CA SER A 227 -42.37 10.42 6.53
C SER A 227 -42.65 11.90 6.81
N ALA A 228 -43.57 12.18 7.75
CA ALA A 228 -43.89 13.56 8.15
C ALA A 228 -42.63 14.33 8.58
N PHE A 229 -41.70 13.65 9.24
CA PHE A 229 -40.43 14.24 9.66
C PHE A 229 -39.48 14.53 8.48
N ALA A 230 -39.40 13.65 7.48
CA ALA A 230 -38.61 13.92 6.28
C ALA A 230 -39.09 15.18 5.53
N ARG A 231 -40.41 15.43 5.55
CA ARG A 231 -40.97 16.69 5.05
C ARG A 231 -40.44 17.90 5.84
N TYR A 232 -40.41 17.82 7.17
CA TYR A 232 -39.89 18.92 8.02
C TYR A 232 -38.37 19.12 7.89
N VAL A 233 -37.59 18.07 7.63
CA VAL A 233 -36.16 18.23 7.32
C VAL A 233 -35.95 18.98 6.01
N ASN A 234 -36.74 18.68 4.98
CA ASN A 234 -36.65 19.42 3.71
C ASN A 234 -37.12 20.87 3.85
N GLU A 235 -38.16 21.11 4.66
CA GLU A 235 -38.62 22.46 4.98
C GLU A 235 -37.56 23.24 5.76
N ALA A 236 -36.93 22.63 6.78
CA ALA A 236 -35.85 23.23 7.56
C ALA A 236 -34.64 23.57 6.67
N LYS A 237 -34.23 22.68 5.76
CA LYS A 237 -33.17 22.96 4.76
C LYS A 237 -33.52 24.15 3.89
N THR A 238 -34.78 24.26 3.46
CA THR A 238 -35.26 25.36 2.62
C THR A 238 -35.22 26.69 3.38
N LEU A 239 -35.62 26.68 4.66
CA LEU A 239 -35.61 27.88 5.52
C LEU A 239 -34.18 28.35 5.87
N LEU A 240 -33.21 27.44 5.93
CA LEU A 240 -31.83 27.74 6.30
C LEU A 240 -30.89 27.95 5.10
N ALA A 241 -31.38 27.85 3.86
CA ALA A 241 -30.55 27.84 2.65
C ALA A 241 -29.61 29.05 2.51
N ASP A 242 -30.00 30.22 3.01
CA ASP A 242 -29.24 31.48 2.94
C ASP A 242 -28.53 31.83 4.26
N THR A 243 -28.36 30.85 5.16
CA THR A 243 -27.71 31.03 6.46
C THR A 243 -26.53 30.07 6.60
N ASP A 244 -25.49 30.48 7.31
CA ASP A 244 -24.45 29.55 7.77
C ASP A 244 -25.07 28.62 8.83
N HIS A 245 -25.26 27.34 8.47
CA HIS A 245 -25.90 26.35 9.34
C HIS A 245 -25.17 25.01 9.28
N THR A 246 -25.30 24.24 10.35
CA THR A 246 -24.81 22.86 10.47
C THR A 246 -25.94 21.86 10.30
N GLY A 247 -25.60 20.57 10.17
CA GLY A 247 -26.60 19.50 10.18
C GLY A 247 -27.45 19.49 11.45
N ALA A 248 -26.87 19.83 12.60
CA ALA A 248 -27.58 19.89 13.89
C ALA A 248 -28.65 20.99 13.91
N ASP A 249 -28.41 22.11 13.24
CA ASP A 249 -29.37 23.23 13.15
C ASP A 249 -30.60 22.83 12.33
N VAL A 250 -30.38 22.10 11.21
CA VAL A 250 -31.47 21.57 10.37
C VAL A 250 -32.35 20.61 11.17
N ILE A 251 -31.75 19.69 11.93
CA ILE A 251 -32.50 18.72 12.74
C ILE A 251 -33.27 19.41 13.87
N THR A 252 -32.63 20.37 14.53
CA THR A 252 -33.27 21.16 15.61
C THR A 252 -34.49 21.90 15.07
N LEU A 253 -34.37 22.57 13.92
CA LEU A 253 -35.48 23.28 13.29
C LEU A 253 -36.58 22.31 12.80
N ALA A 254 -36.22 21.17 12.23
CA ALA A 254 -37.20 20.16 11.81
C ALA A 254 -38.03 19.63 12.99
N LEU A 255 -37.41 19.40 14.15
CA LEU A 255 -38.09 19.01 15.38
C LEU A 255 -39.02 20.11 15.92
N GLU A 256 -38.67 21.39 15.73
CA GLU A 256 -39.56 22.49 16.09
C GLU A 256 -40.77 22.61 15.16
N LEU A 257 -40.58 22.39 13.85
CA LEU A 257 -41.66 22.37 12.86
C LEU A 257 -42.66 21.23 13.15
N ASP A 258 -42.16 20.04 13.48
CA ASP A 258 -42.97 18.88 13.87
C ASP A 258 -43.83 19.17 15.11
N ARG A 259 -43.25 19.81 16.14
CA ARG A 259 -44.00 20.18 17.37
C ARG A 259 -45.11 21.21 17.15
N ARG A 260 -45.06 21.98 16.07
CA ARG A 260 -46.04 23.05 15.76
C ARG A 260 -47.19 22.56 14.87
N SER A 261 -47.07 21.38 14.27
CA SER A 261 -48.08 20.78 13.39
C SER A 261 -49.04 19.86 14.12
#